data_AF-A0A953MZZ1-F1
#
_entry.id   AF-A0A953MZZ1-F1
#
_cell.length_a   1.000
_cell.length_b   1.000
_cell.length_c   1.000
_cell.angle_alpha   90.00
_cell.angle_beta   90.00
_cell.angle_gamma   90.00
#
_symmetry.space_group_name_H-M   'P 1'
#
loop_
_entity.id
_entity.type
_entity.pdbx_description
1 polymer ?
#
loop_
_entity_poly.entity_id
_entity_poly.type
_entity_poly.pdbx_seq_one_letter_code
_entity_poly.pdbx_strand_id
1 'polypeptide(L)'
;MSPNPFFGPNLKLLRARRGRSQEEVAVGLDVKRSSWSGYENGSAEPPLDLLVRISGYFKVSLDKLLKDDLTQLSESQLGILERGGDVDLSGRRLRVLATTVDKADRENIELVNEKAKAGYALGYADPEYISVLPAFQMPFLSRDRKYRTFQISGDSMPPVSEGSWVTGEYVQNWQTIRDGQPYIIITKEDGIVFKVVYNQLKTSGGLLLCSTNPAYQPYEVPISEVFEVWKFVHFISHELPEPNLSRDELSRSVVDLRKEVGQLRITLEKQGRLAL
;
A
#
# COMPACT_ATOMS: atom_id res chain seq x y z
N MET A 1 18.26 -27.11 23.17
CA MET A 1 17.72 -26.08 22.26
C MET A 1 16.22 -26.31 22.18
N SER A 2 15.42 -25.27 22.33
CA SER A 2 13.98 -25.35 22.09
C SER A 2 13.74 -25.50 20.59
N PRO A 3 12.84 -26.41 20.16
CA PRO A 3 12.55 -26.61 18.75
C PRO A 3 12.01 -25.32 18.11
N ASN A 4 12.37 -25.08 16.85
CA ASN A 4 11.90 -23.92 16.10
C ASN A 4 10.36 -23.98 15.97
N PRO A 5 9.62 -22.94 16.44
CA PRO A 5 8.16 -22.97 16.48
C PRO A 5 7.50 -22.93 15.08
N PHE A 6 8.20 -22.43 14.06
CA PHE A 6 7.66 -22.28 12.70
C PHE A 6 7.95 -23.50 11.83
N PHE A 7 9.09 -24.15 12.04
CA PHE A 7 9.59 -25.18 11.12
C PHE A 7 8.65 -26.38 10.97
N GLY A 8 8.25 -27.03 12.07
CA GLY A 8 7.37 -28.20 12.04
C GLY A 8 5.99 -27.90 11.40
N PRO A 9 5.27 -26.84 11.84
CA PRO A 9 4.04 -26.39 11.20
C PRO A 9 4.19 -26.09 9.71
N ASN A 10 5.28 -25.43 9.30
CA ASN A 10 5.58 -25.13 7.91
C ASN A 10 5.71 -26.41 7.06
N LEU A 11 6.43 -27.43 7.56
CA LEU A 11 6.56 -28.71 6.86
C LEU A 11 5.21 -29.42 6.69
N LYS A 12 4.41 -29.44 7.76
CA LYS A 12 3.09 -30.06 7.75
C LYS A 12 2.15 -29.38 6.75
N LEU A 13 2.16 -28.04 6.71
CA LEU A 13 1.40 -27.25 5.74
C LEU A 13 1.80 -27.60 4.31
N LEU A 14 3.10 -27.51 3.98
CA LEU A 14 3.61 -27.75 2.63
C LEU A 14 3.33 -29.19 2.15
N ARG A 15 3.43 -30.18 3.05
CA ARG A 15 3.06 -31.56 2.74
C ARG A 15 1.57 -31.69 2.43
N ALA A 16 0.71 -31.13 3.28
CA ALA A 16 -0.74 -31.21 3.12
C ALA A 16 -1.20 -30.57 1.80
N ARG A 17 -0.62 -29.43 1.43
CA ARG A 17 -0.93 -28.74 0.18
C ARG A 17 -0.53 -29.51 -1.07
N ARG A 18 0.57 -30.27 -1.03
CA ARG A 18 0.95 -31.19 -2.11
C ARG A 18 0.13 -32.48 -2.14
N GLY A 19 -0.82 -32.66 -1.22
CA GLY A 19 -1.63 -33.87 -1.10
C GLY A 19 -0.81 -35.11 -0.77
N ARG A 20 0.35 -34.97 -0.12
CA ARG A 20 1.26 -36.08 0.18
C ARG A 20 1.10 -36.59 1.62
N SER A 21 1.20 -37.89 1.77
CA SER A 21 1.34 -38.54 3.08
C SER A 21 2.75 -38.34 3.65
N GLN A 22 2.90 -38.51 4.96
CA GLN A 22 4.22 -38.46 5.62
C GLN A 22 5.17 -39.52 5.05
N GLU A 23 4.63 -40.69 4.66
CA GLU A 23 5.41 -41.76 4.04
C GLU A 23 5.98 -41.32 2.69
N GLU A 24 5.15 -40.74 1.82
CA GLU A 24 5.59 -40.30 0.49
C GLU A 24 6.66 -39.22 0.54
N VAL A 25 6.54 -38.27 1.48
CA VAL A 25 7.57 -37.23 1.64
C VAL A 25 8.85 -37.82 2.22
N ALA A 26 8.74 -38.74 3.19
CA ALA A 26 9.89 -39.42 3.77
C ALA A 26 10.67 -40.21 2.71
N VAL A 27 9.98 -40.98 1.86
CA VAL A 27 10.58 -41.68 0.72
C VAL A 27 11.21 -40.69 -0.27
N GLY A 28 10.51 -39.60 -0.59
CA GLY A 28 11.01 -38.58 -1.53
C GLY A 28 12.25 -37.81 -1.03
N LEU A 29 12.49 -37.81 0.28
CA LEU A 29 13.65 -37.18 0.92
C LEU A 29 14.68 -38.20 1.43
N ASP A 30 14.50 -39.50 1.14
CA ASP A 30 15.37 -40.59 1.59
C ASP A 30 15.58 -40.58 3.12
N VAL A 31 14.47 -40.54 3.87
CA VAL A 31 14.43 -40.62 5.33
C VAL A 31 13.35 -41.59 5.82
N LYS A 32 13.47 -42.04 7.07
CA LYS A 32 12.44 -42.88 7.69
C LYS A 32 11.18 -42.06 7.98
N ARG A 33 9.99 -42.64 7.78
CA ARG A 33 8.70 -42.03 8.14
C ARG A 33 8.65 -41.52 9.59
N SER A 34 9.22 -42.28 10.53
CA SER A 34 9.28 -41.89 11.95
C SER A 34 10.11 -40.62 12.17
N SER A 35 11.21 -40.46 11.45
CA SER A 35 12.04 -39.25 11.47
C SER A 35 11.27 -38.06 10.91
N TRP A 36 10.59 -38.24 9.76
CA TRP A 36 9.77 -37.19 9.17
C TRP A 36 8.64 -36.72 10.10
N SER A 37 7.94 -37.67 10.73
CA SER A 37 6.92 -37.34 11.75
C SER A 37 7.51 -36.58 12.94
N GLY A 38 8.74 -36.91 13.35
CA GLY A 38 9.45 -36.18 14.39
C GLY A 38 9.74 -34.72 14.02
N TYR A 39 10.09 -34.46 12.76
CA TYR A 39 10.34 -33.11 12.25
C TYR A 39 9.06 -32.27 12.18
N GLU A 40 7.93 -32.83 11.72
CA GLU A 40 6.66 -32.10 11.67
C GLU A 40 6.13 -31.72 13.06
N ASN A 41 6.37 -32.56 14.06
CA ASN A 41 5.90 -32.34 15.43
C ASN A 41 6.91 -31.58 16.31
N GLY A 42 8.08 -31.23 15.77
CA GLY A 42 9.14 -30.53 16.50
C GLY A 42 9.82 -31.38 17.59
N SER A 43 9.66 -32.71 17.56
CA SER A 43 10.32 -33.62 18.51
C SER A 43 11.72 -34.05 18.06
N ALA A 44 12.09 -33.76 16.82
CA ALA A 44 13.42 -33.95 16.28
C ALA A 44 13.80 -32.76 15.37
N GLU A 45 15.09 -32.50 15.23
CA GLU A 45 15.62 -31.53 14.26
C GLU A 45 16.34 -32.27 13.12
N PRO A 46 16.11 -31.90 11.85
CA PRO A 46 16.80 -32.50 10.73
C PRO A 46 18.26 -32.00 10.64
N PRO A 47 19.20 -32.85 10.17
CA PRO A 47 20.56 -32.40 9.90
C PRO A 47 20.61 -31.40 8.73
N LEU A 48 21.71 -30.66 8.63
CA LEU A 48 21.86 -29.57 7.66
C LEU A 48 21.71 -30.03 6.20
N ASP A 49 22.21 -31.22 5.85
CA ASP A 49 22.05 -31.79 4.52
C ASP A 49 20.57 -32.05 4.19
N LEU A 50 19.80 -32.51 5.18
CA LEU A 50 18.39 -32.76 5.02
C LEU A 50 17.60 -31.46 4.93
N LEU A 51 18.00 -30.41 5.66
CA LEU A 51 17.42 -29.06 5.49
C LEU A 51 17.54 -28.58 4.04
N VAL A 52 18.72 -28.71 3.43
CA VAL A 52 18.94 -28.34 2.02
C VAL A 52 18.06 -29.19 1.08
N ARG A 53 17.95 -30.50 1.34
CA ARG A 53 17.07 -31.39 0.56
C ARG A 53 15.58 -31.02 0.71
N ILE A 54 15.13 -30.69 1.92
CA ILE A 54 13.77 -30.22 2.19
C ILE A 54 13.49 -28.94 1.41
N SER A 55 14.43 -27.99 1.44
CA SER A 55 14.34 -26.73 0.69
C SER A 55 14.19 -26.98 -0.81
N GLY A 56 15.02 -27.87 -1.37
CA GLY A 56 14.94 -28.28 -2.78
C GLY A 56 13.64 -29.01 -3.13
N TYR A 57 13.19 -29.93 -2.27
CA TYR A 57 11.97 -30.69 -2.47
C TYR A 57 10.75 -29.79 -2.52
N PHE A 58 10.59 -28.90 -1.53
CA PHE A 58 9.45 -27.99 -1.45
C PHE A 58 9.57 -26.75 -2.34
N LYS A 59 10.77 -26.48 -2.89
CA LYS A 59 11.11 -25.23 -3.61
C LYS A 59 10.91 -23.97 -2.76
N VAL A 60 11.13 -24.09 -1.45
CA VAL A 60 11.03 -22.99 -0.48
C VAL A 60 12.39 -22.76 0.16
N SER A 61 12.86 -21.52 0.20
CA SER A 61 14.15 -21.18 0.83
C SER A 61 14.19 -21.53 2.31
N LEU A 62 15.37 -21.92 2.82
CA LEU A 62 15.59 -22.21 4.24
C LEU A 62 15.23 -21.03 5.16
N ASP A 63 15.55 -19.80 4.76
CA ASP A 63 15.20 -18.61 5.56
C ASP A 63 13.71 -18.57 5.88
N LYS A 64 12.86 -18.78 4.87
CA LYS A 64 11.40 -18.81 5.04
C LYS A 64 10.91 -19.95 5.90
N LEU A 65 11.46 -21.15 5.70
CA LEU A 65 11.08 -22.31 6.49
C LEU A 65 11.39 -22.12 7.99
N LEU A 66 12.43 -21.36 8.32
CA LEU A 66 12.95 -21.22 9.68
C LEU A 66 12.54 -19.91 10.37
N LYS A 67 12.29 -18.82 9.63
CA LYS A 67 12.06 -17.48 10.20
C LYS A 67 10.63 -16.99 10.06
N ASP A 68 9.87 -17.51 9.10
CA ASP A 68 8.53 -17.04 8.78
C ASP A 68 7.47 -18.09 9.16
N ASP A 69 6.32 -17.63 9.64
CA ASP A 69 5.15 -18.48 9.84
C ASP A 69 4.36 -18.58 8.52
N LEU A 70 4.55 -19.69 7.79
CA LEU A 70 3.85 -19.90 6.51
C LEU A 70 2.37 -20.21 6.71
N THR A 71 1.93 -20.54 7.93
CA THR A 71 0.52 -20.82 8.21
C THR A 71 -0.36 -19.57 8.16
N GLN A 72 0.25 -18.38 8.24
CA GLN A 72 -0.43 -17.09 8.13
C GLN A 72 -0.52 -16.58 6.68
N LEU A 73 0.04 -17.32 5.71
CA LEU A 73 -0.01 -16.91 4.31
C LEU A 73 -1.38 -17.20 3.69
N SER A 74 -1.85 -16.27 2.85
CA SER A 74 -3.04 -16.49 2.02
C SER A 74 -2.81 -17.56 0.96
N GLU A 75 -3.89 -18.18 0.46
CA GLU A 75 -3.84 -19.18 -0.64
C GLU A 75 -3.05 -18.69 -1.85
N SER A 76 -3.24 -17.42 -2.25
CA SER A 76 -2.50 -16.81 -3.35
C SER A 76 -0.99 -16.74 -3.10
N GLN A 77 -0.57 -16.45 -1.87
CA GLN A 77 0.83 -16.35 -1.49
C GLN A 77 1.48 -17.74 -1.42
N LEU A 78 0.76 -18.72 -0.86
CA LEU A 78 1.21 -20.12 -0.83
C LEU A 78 1.39 -20.67 -2.25
N GLY A 79 0.47 -20.37 -3.18
CA GLY A 79 0.60 -20.77 -4.58
C GLY A 79 1.76 -20.10 -5.33
N ILE A 80 2.22 -18.92 -4.90
CA ILE A 80 3.44 -18.28 -5.43
C ILE A 80 4.67 -19.00 -4.86
N LEU A 81 4.67 -19.26 -3.55
CA LEU A 81 5.75 -19.94 -2.84
C LEU A 81 6.03 -21.34 -3.42
N GLU A 82 4.99 -22.12 -3.71
CA GLU A 82 5.09 -23.47 -4.26
C GLU A 82 5.66 -23.52 -5.68
N ARG A 83 5.47 -22.45 -6.46
CA ARG A 83 6.05 -22.28 -7.79
C ARG A 83 7.52 -21.84 -7.75
N GLY A 84 8.11 -21.73 -6.55
CA GLY A 84 9.46 -21.22 -6.34
C GLY A 84 9.53 -19.68 -6.37
N GLY A 85 8.38 -19.01 -6.34
CA GLY A 85 8.29 -17.56 -6.24
C GLY A 85 8.55 -17.09 -4.81
N ASP A 86 9.15 -15.92 -4.68
CA ASP A 86 9.48 -15.37 -3.38
C ASP A 86 8.40 -14.38 -2.91
N VAL A 87 7.50 -14.83 -2.03
CA VAL A 87 6.62 -13.93 -1.26
C VAL A 87 7.47 -13.09 -0.30
N ASP A 88 7.68 -11.82 -0.61
CA ASP A 88 8.43 -10.89 0.23
C ASP A 88 7.49 -10.23 1.26
N LEU A 89 7.40 -10.83 2.44
CA LEU A 89 6.63 -10.29 3.57
C LEU A 89 7.29 -9.06 4.20
N SER A 90 8.56 -8.78 3.88
CA SER A 90 9.38 -7.75 4.55
C SER A 90 9.53 -6.46 3.75
N GLY A 91 9.14 -6.45 2.47
CA GLY A 91 9.41 -5.34 1.54
C GLY A 91 10.91 -5.08 1.34
N ARG A 92 11.76 -6.09 1.59
CA ARG A 92 13.23 -5.95 1.58
C ARG A 92 13.88 -6.36 0.27
N ARG A 93 13.16 -7.00 -0.65
CA ARG A 93 13.70 -7.33 -1.97
C ARG A 93 13.47 -6.21 -2.97
N LEU A 94 14.54 -5.94 -3.73
CA LEU A 94 14.56 -5.05 -4.88
C LEU A 94 13.39 -5.39 -5.82
N ARG A 95 12.43 -4.48 -5.91
CA ARG A 95 11.38 -4.54 -6.93
C ARG A 95 11.96 -3.96 -8.20
N VAL A 96 12.11 -4.79 -9.22
CA VAL A 96 12.53 -4.35 -10.54
C VAL A 96 11.34 -3.62 -11.16
N LEU A 97 11.37 -2.30 -11.10
CA LEU A 97 10.39 -1.44 -11.75
C LEU A 97 10.81 -1.33 -13.22
N ALA A 98 10.01 -1.87 -14.12
CA ALA A 98 10.13 -1.53 -15.54
C ALA A 98 9.76 -0.06 -15.68
N THR A 99 10.68 0.78 -16.16
CA THR A 99 10.42 2.20 -16.44
C THR A 99 10.55 2.40 -17.93
N THR A 100 9.53 2.98 -18.55
CA THR A 100 9.64 3.39 -19.95
C THR A 100 10.50 4.65 -20.05
N VAL A 101 11.37 4.70 -21.06
CA VAL A 101 12.20 5.86 -21.38
C VAL A 101 11.83 6.43 -22.74
N ASP A 102 12.00 7.73 -22.94
CA ASP A 102 11.83 8.35 -24.25
C ASP A 102 13.08 8.20 -25.14
N LYS A 103 13.04 8.77 -26.35
CA LYS A 103 14.17 8.72 -27.32
C LYS A 103 15.45 9.41 -26.84
N ALA A 104 15.38 10.16 -25.75
CA ALA A 104 16.51 10.84 -25.12
C ALA A 104 16.92 10.17 -23.78
N ASP A 105 16.48 8.93 -23.56
CA ASP A 105 16.75 8.14 -22.33
C ASP A 105 16.20 8.80 -21.06
N ARG A 106 15.12 9.59 -21.19
CA ARG A 106 14.46 10.24 -20.05
C ARG A 106 13.34 9.36 -19.55
N GLU A 107 13.31 9.12 -18.26
CA GLU A 107 12.23 8.37 -17.61
C GLU A 107 10.88 9.05 -17.81
N ASN A 108 9.90 8.26 -18.23
CA ASN A 108 8.53 8.69 -18.37
C ASN A 108 7.77 8.55 -17.05
N ILE A 109 6.85 9.48 -16.78
CA ILE A 109 5.86 9.31 -15.72
C ILE A 109 4.66 8.57 -16.32
N GLU A 110 4.39 7.37 -15.83
CA GLU A 110 3.30 6.51 -16.31
C GLU A 110 1.94 6.95 -15.73
N LEU A 111 0.91 7.02 -16.58
CA LEU A 111 -0.46 7.38 -16.21
C LEU A 111 -1.35 6.13 -16.11
N VAL A 112 -1.86 5.82 -14.92
CA VAL A 112 -2.78 4.68 -14.74
C VAL A 112 -4.23 5.16 -14.87
N ASN A 113 -4.96 4.66 -15.88
CA ASN A 113 -6.38 5.00 -16.07
C ASN A 113 -7.31 4.13 -15.21
N GLU A 114 -8.57 4.55 -15.05
CA GLU A 114 -9.51 3.87 -14.17
C GLU A 114 -9.88 2.43 -14.62
N LYS A 115 -9.91 2.18 -15.93
CA LYS A 115 -10.17 0.85 -16.52
C LYS A 115 -9.03 -0.13 -16.27
N ALA A 116 -7.83 0.35 -15.93
CA ALA A 116 -6.64 -0.44 -15.63
C ALA A 116 -6.56 -0.91 -14.17
N LYS A 117 -7.37 -0.36 -13.25
CA LYS A 117 -7.33 -0.67 -11.81
C LYS A 117 -7.45 -2.18 -11.50
N ALA A 118 -8.35 -2.88 -12.21
CA ALA A 118 -8.59 -4.31 -12.02
C ALA A 118 -7.43 -5.19 -12.54
N GLY A 119 -6.76 -4.77 -13.63
CA GLY A 119 -5.63 -5.50 -14.20
C GLY A 119 -4.34 -5.26 -13.43
N TYR A 120 -4.12 -4.03 -12.95
CA TYR A 120 -2.90 -3.66 -12.22
C TYR A 120 -2.75 -4.41 -10.88
N ALA A 121 -3.85 -4.58 -10.14
CA ALA A 121 -3.86 -5.38 -8.90
C ALA A 121 -3.59 -6.88 -9.13
N LEU A 122 -3.89 -7.40 -10.33
CA LEU A 122 -3.73 -8.81 -10.69
C LEU A 122 -2.43 -9.10 -11.47
N GLY A 123 -1.81 -8.09 -12.09
CA GLY A 123 -0.70 -8.21 -13.05
C GLY A 123 0.60 -7.55 -12.60
N TYR A 124 0.86 -7.49 -11.29
CA TYR A 124 1.88 -6.72 -10.56
C TYR A 124 3.35 -6.77 -11.06
N ALA A 125 3.66 -7.54 -12.10
CA ALA A 125 5.02 -7.71 -12.61
C ALA A 125 5.11 -7.89 -14.13
N ASP A 126 4.04 -7.66 -14.90
CA ASP A 126 4.12 -7.80 -16.36
C ASP A 126 4.66 -6.51 -17.02
N PRO A 127 5.92 -6.52 -17.52
CA PRO A 127 6.51 -5.34 -18.15
C PRO A 127 5.75 -4.92 -19.41
N GLU A 128 5.04 -5.85 -20.06
CA GLU A 128 4.25 -5.56 -21.26
C GLU A 128 3.07 -4.64 -20.94
N TYR A 129 2.44 -4.78 -19.77
CA TYR A 129 1.30 -3.95 -19.36
C TYR A 129 1.70 -2.51 -19.01
N ILE A 130 2.82 -2.34 -18.31
CA ILE A 130 3.34 -1.04 -17.89
C ILE A 130 3.72 -0.19 -19.11
N SER A 131 4.18 -0.82 -20.18
CA SER A 131 4.61 -0.14 -21.42
C SER A 131 3.49 0.57 -22.20
N VAL A 132 2.22 0.26 -21.92
CA VAL A 132 1.06 0.79 -22.66
C VAL A 132 0.42 2.01 -21.99
N LEU A 133 0.92 2.40 -20.82
CA LEU A 133 0.39 3.54 -20.08
C LEU A 133 0.80 4.86 -20.76
N PRO A 134 -0.13 5.80 -20.99
CA PRO A 134 0.22 7.12 -21.51
C PRO A 134 1.22 7.80 -20.56
N ALA A 135 2.26 8.39 -21.13
CA ALA A 135 3.37 8.99 -20.38
C ALA A 135 3.44 10.50 -20.58
N PHE A 136 3.81 11.25 -19.53
CA PHE A 136 4.05 12.70 -19.62
C PHE A 136 5.29 13.14 -18.85
N GLN A 137 5.80 14.35 -19.13
CA GLN A 137 7.06 14.88 -18.57
C GLN A 137 6.78 16.06 -17.63
N MET A 138 7.36 16.03 -16.42
CA MET A 138 7.38 17.17 -15.50
C MET A 138 8.81 17.64 -15.24
N PRO A 139 9.20 18.84 -15.71
CA PRO A 139 10.59 19.30 -15.66
C PRO A 139 11.12 19.68 -14.27
N PHE A 140 10.26 19.73 -13.24
CA PHE A 140 10.60 20.17 -11.87
C PHE A 140 10.76 19.03 -10.85
N LEU A 141 10.62 17.77 -11.26
CA LEU A 141 10.78 16.61 -10.38
C LEU A 141 12.21 16.06 -10.42
N SER A 142 12.68 15.54 -9.28
CA SER A 142 14.06 15.04 -9.14
C SER A 142 14.27 13.78 -9.98
N ARG A 143 15.24 13.83 -10.89
CA ARG A 143 15.49 12.79 -11.91
C ARG A 143 15.88 11.41 -11.36
N ASP A 144 16.34 11.36 -10.12
CA ASP A 144 16.80 10.11 -9.49
C ASP A 144 15.65 9.34 -8.79
N ARG A 145 14.40 9.80 -8.95
CA ARG A 145 13.25 9.27 -8.22
C ARG A 145 12.14 8.84 -9.17
N LYS A 146 11.46 7.75 -8.81
CA LYS A 146 10.34 7.19 -9.59
C LYS A 146 9.05 7.89 -9.20
N TYR A 147 8.30 8.36 -10.20
CA TYR A 147 7.01 9.01 -10.01
C TYR A 147 5.92 8.30 -10.80
N ARG A 148 4.72 8.27 -10.25
CA ARG A 148 3.53 7.79 -10.94
C ARG A 148 2.32 8.64 -10.58
N THR A 149 1.43 8.80 -11.54
CA THR A 149 0.22 9.61 -11.39
C THR A 149 -1.02 8.73 -11.42
N PHE A 150 -1.88 8.94 -10.44
CA PHE A 150 -3.07 8.15 -10.19
C PHE A 150 -4.31 9.03 -10.22
N GLN A 151 -5.36 8.59 -10.87
CA GLN A 151 -6.66 9.24 -10.79
C GLN A 151 -7.37 8.81 -9.50
N ILE A 152 -7.67 9.76 -8.63
CA ILE A 152 -8.37 9.49 -7.37
C ILE A 152 -9.87 9.59 -7.60
N SER A 153 -10.58 8.58 -7.10
CA SER A 153 -12.04 8.48 -7.11
C SER A 153 -12.55 8.62 -5.68
N GLY A 154 -13.52 9.52 -5.46
CA GLY A 154 -14.16 9.77 -4.15
C GLY A 154 -13.79 11.11 -3.49
N ASP A 155 -14.56 11.46 -2.46
CA ASP A 155 -14.54 12.73 -1.70
C ASP A 155 -13.79 12.63 -0.36
N SER A 156 -12.99 11.57 -0.20
CA SER A 156 -12.32 11.21 1.05
C SER A 156 -11.25 12.20 1.51
N MET A 157 -10.67 13.00 0.61
CA MET A 157 -9.51 13.84 0.90
C MET A 157 -9.61 15.31 0.39
N PRO A 158 -10.57 16.13 0.86
CA PRO A 158 -10.62 17.55 0.47
C PRO A 158 -9.28 18.26 0.82
N PRO A 159 -8.75 19.14 -0.05
CA PRO A 159 -9.34 19.73 -1.27
C PRO A 159 -9.16 18.91 -2.56
N VAL A 160 -8.64 17.68 -2.48
CA VAL A 160 -8.54 16.77 -3.64
C VAL A 160 -9.93 16.17 -3.88
N SER A 161 -10.62 16.68 -4.89
CA SER A 161 -11.95 16.19 -5.30
C SER A 161 -11.84 15.01 -6.27
N GLU A 162 -12.96 14.32 -6.44
CA GLU A 162 -13.10 13.20 -7.36
C GLU A 162 -12.65 13.58 -8.78
N GLY A 163 -11.89 12.69 -9.43
CA GLY A 163 -11.35 12.92 -10.77
C GLY A 163 -10.03 13.69 -10.79
N SER A 164 -9.52 14.13 -9.63
CA SER A 164 -8.17 14.72 -9.51
C SER A 164 -7.07 13.69 -9.79
N TRP A 165 -6.01 14.16 -10.45
CA TRP A 165 -4.80 13.37 -10.70
C TRP A 165 -3.77 13.63 -9.60
N VAL A 166 -3.45 12.64 -8.80
CA VAL A 166 -2.48 12.74 -7.71
C VAL A 166 -1.18 12.05 -8.12
N THR A 167 -0.06 12.76 -8.03
CA THR A 167 1.26 12.22 -8.34
C THR A 167 2.02 11.92 -7.06
N GLY A 168 2.55 10.70 -7.00
CA GLY A 168 3.34 10.22 -5.89
C GLY A 168 4.76 9.84 -6.29
N GLU A 169 5.67 9.93 -5.34
CA GLU A 169 7.05 9.46 -5.39
C GLU A 169 7.14 8.06 -4.76
N TYR A 170 7.77 7.11 -5.44
CA TYR A 170 7.86 5.72 -4.97
C TYR A 170 8.64 5.60 -3.65
N VAL A 171 8.03 4.97 -2.64
CA VAL A 171 8.68 4.72 -1.35
C VAL A 171 9.22 3.29 -1.33
N GLN A 172 10.54 3.15 -1.45
CA GLN A 172 11.23 1.84 -1.40
C GLN A 172 11.21 1.22 0.00
N ASN A 173 11.50 2.01 1.05
CA ASN A 173 11.57 1.53 2.41
C ASN A 173 10.38 2.07 3.23
N TRP A 174 9.41 1.21 3.51
CA TRP A 174 8.19 1.57 4.24
C TRP A 174 8.43 1.96 5.71
N GLN A 175 9.59 1.65 6.28
CA GLN A 175 9.98 2.15 7.60
C GLN A 175 10.27 3.66 7.60
N THR A 176 10.48 4.27 6.43
CA THR A 176 10.73 5.71 6.28
C THR A 176 9.46 6.53 6.10
N ILE A 177 8.29 5.87 6.06
CA ILE A 177 6.99 6.53 6.04
C ILE A 177 6.87 7.39 7.30
N ARG A 178 6.62 8.68 7.07
CA ARG A 178 6.38 9.66 8.13
C ARG A 178 4.89 9.73 8.46
N ASP A 179 4.60 9.62 9.74
CA ASP A 179 3.25 9.70 10.27
C ASP A 179 2.59 11.05 9.97
N GLY A 180 1.29 11.03 9.71
CA GLY A 180 0.50 12.23 9.49
C GLY A 180 0.73 12.89 8.12
N GLN A 181 1.39 12.21 7.18
CA GLN A 181 1.56 12.70 5.80
C GLN A 181 0.64 11.95 4.83
N PRO A 182 0.21 12.60 3.73
CA PRO A 182 -0.59 11.96 2.70
C PRO A 182 0.27 11.03 1.83
N TYR A 183 -0.23 9.82 1.61
CA TYR A 183 0.34 8.85 0.68
C TYR A 183 -0.76 8.23 -0.17
N ILE A 184 -0.35 7.76 -1.34
CA ILE A 184 -1.15 6.89 -2.19
C ILE A 184 -0.72 5.46 -1.86
N ILE A 185 -1.67 4.63 -1.50
CA ILE A 185 -1.44 3.23 -1.15
C ILE A 185 -2.22 2.39 -2.14
N ILE A 186 -1.54 1.37 -2.67
CA ILE A 186 -2.18 0.35 -3.48
C ILE A 186 -2.34 -0.89 -2.62
N THR A 187 -3.58 -1.25 -2.30
CA THR A 187 -3.95 -2.42 -1.51
C THR A 187 -4.62 -3.48 -2.38
N LYS A 188 -4.68 -4.71 -1.87
CA LYS A 188 -5.30 -5.84 -2.56
C LYS A 188 -6.82 -5.74 -2.62
N GLU A 189 -7.47 -5.29 -1.56
CA GLU A 189 -8.93 -5.25 -1.46
C GLU A 189 -9.52 -3.93 -1.96
N ASP A 190 -8.98 -2.79 -1.53
CA ASP A 190 -9.52 -1.46 -1.86
C ASP A 190 -8.94 -0.87 -3.16
N GLY A 191 -7.91 -1.50 -3.74
CA GLY A 191 -7.22 -0.98 -4.90
C GLY A 191 -6.39 0.27 -4.57
N ILE A 192 -6.63 1.37 -5.27
CA ILE A 192 -5.81 2.60 -5.15
C ILE A 192 -6.52 3.59 -4.23
N VAL A 193 -5.93 3.84 -3.06
CA VAL A 193 -6.47 4.76 -2.06
C VAL A 193 -5.49 5.90 -1.78
N PHE A 194 -6.03 7.10 -1.55
CA PHE A 194 -5.24 8.27 -1.12
C PHE A 194 -5.68 8.68 0.28
N LYS A 195 -4.78 8.57 1.26
CA LYS A 195 -5.07 8.75 2.69
C LYS A 195 -3.86 9.34 3.44
N VAL A 196 -4.12 9.91 4.61
CA VAL A 196 -3.07 10.21 5.59
C VAL A 196 -2.66 8.92 6.28
N VAL A 197 -1.35 8.65 6.34
CA VAL A 197 -0.83 7.37 6.83
C VAL A 197 -0.12 7.55 8.16
N TYR A 198 -0.36 6.60 9.06
CA TYR A 198 0.39 6.41 10.29
C TYR A 198 1.06 5.04 10.27
N ASN A 199 2.37 5.03 10.46
CA ASN A 199 3.20 3.86 10.38
C ASN A 199 3.16 3.11 11.72
N GLN A 200 2.40 2.01 11.75
CA GLN A 200 2.28 1.15 12.92
C GLN A 200 3.01 -0.20 12.75
N LEU A 201 3.98 -0.27 11.84
CA LEU A 201 4.68 -1.53 11.52
C LEU A 201 5.37 -2.18 12.73
N LYS A 202 5.80 -1.39 13.72
CA LYS A 202 6.44 -1.90 14.94
C LYS A 202 5.44 -2.35 16.01
N THR A 203 4.18 -1.93 15.92
CA THR A 203 3.18 -2.09 16.98
C THR A 203 2.12 -3.12 16.60
N SER A 204 1.51 -2.96 15.43
CA SER A 204 0.44 -3.83 14.90
C SER A 204 0.82 -4.53 13.60
N GLY A 205 1.99 -4.21 13.01
CA GLY A 205 2.43 -4.82 11.75
C GLY A 205 1.70 -4.28 10.51
N GLY A 206 1.05 -3.13 10.63
CA GLY A 206 0.25 -2.53 9.55
C GLY A 206 0.41 -1.01 9.42
N LEU A 207 -0.39 -0.43 8.53
CA LEU A 207 -0.54 1.01 8.33
C LEU A 207 -1.93 1.43 8.74
N LEU A 208 -2.04 2.47 9.55
CA LEU A 208 -3.34 3.09 9.88
C LEU A 208 -3.62 4.19 8.86
N LEU A 209 -4.75 4.06 8.17
CA LEU A 209 -5.18 4.95 7.10
C LEU A 209 -6.28 5.88 7.60
N CYS A 210 -6.02 7.18 7.54
CA CYS A 210 -6.92 8.22 7.98
C CYS A 210 -7.35 9.09 6.80
N SER A 211 -8.64 9.35 6.68
CA SER A 211 -9.18 10.30 5.70
C SER A 211 -9.12 11.72 6.28
N THR A 212 -8.92 12.75 5.46
CA THR A 212 -9.08 14.14 5.93
C THR A 212 -10.54 14.55 6.02
N ASN A 213 -11.44 13.81 5.37
CA ASN A 213 -12.88 13.94 5.55
C ASN A 213 -13.36 13.20 6.83
N PRO A 214 -13.93 13.92 7.83
CA PRO A 214 -14.40 13.32 9.09
C PRO A 214 -15.52 12.29 8.95
N ALA A 215 -16.20 12.22 7.81
CA ALA A 215 -17.24 11.23 7.55
C ALA A 215 -16.70 9.79 7.46
N TYR A 216 -15.39 9.63 7.20
CA TYR A 216 -14.75 8.34 7.01
C TYR A 216 -13.95 7.94 8.25
N GLN A 217 -14.24 6.76 8.80
CA GLN A 217 -13.49 6.24 9.95
C GLN A 217 -12.09 5.77 9.54
N PRO A 218 -11.07 5.99 10.37
CA PRO A 218 -9.76 5.38 10.19
C PRO A 218 -9.83 3.86 10.22
N TYR A 219 -9.03 3.20 9.38
CA TYR A 219 -8.93 1.75 9.35
C TYR A 219 -7.48 1.29 9.16
N GLU A 220 -7.16 0.10 9.67
CA GLU A 220 -5.82 -0.47 9.57
C GLU A 220 -5.73 -1.43 8.40
N VAL A 221 -4.65 -1.31 7.64
CA VAL A 221 -4.32 -2.21 6.53
C VAL A 221 -3.04 -2.98 6.90
N PRO A 222 -3.10 -4.33 6.96
CA PRO A 222 -1.92 -5.16 7.15
C PRO A 222 -0.90 -4.94 6.05
N ILE A 223 0.40 -4.94 6.40
CA ILE A 223 1.45 -4.70 5.41
C ILE A 223 1.50 -5.77 4.30
N SER A 224 0.98 -6.96 4.57
CA SER A 224 0.84 -8.06 3.62
C SER A 224 -0.16 -7.78 2.49
N GLU A 225 -1.08 -6.84 2.69
CA GLU A 225 -2.11 -6.45 1.72
C GLU A 225 -1.72 -5.20 0.93
N VAL A 226 -0.67 -4.51 1.37
CA VAL A 226 -0.11 -3.35 0.69
C VAL A 226 0.86 -3.82 -0.36
N PHE A 227 0.62 -3.40 -1.59
CA PHE A 227 1.53 -3.65 -2.69
C PHE A 227 2.51 -2.50 -2.89
N GLU A 228 2.04 -1.26 -2.96
CA GLU A 228 2.89 -0.09 -3.21
C GLU A 228 2.50 1.07 -2.30
N VAL A 229 3.51 1.89 -1.95
CA VAL A 229 3.31 3.14 -1.22
C VAL A 229 4.02 4.24 -1.98
N TRP A 230 3.28 5.32 -2.26
CA TRP A 230 3.79 6.49 -2.97
C TRP A 230 3.57 7.73 -2.12
N LYS A 231 4.64 8.45 -1.83
CA LYS A 231 4.60 9.71 -1.09
C LYS A 231 4.00 10.79 -1.97
N PHE A 232 2.97 11.47 -1.48
CA PHE A 232 2.37 12.59 -2.20
C PHE A 232 3.39 13.67 -2.56
N VAL A 233 3.31 14.18 -3.80
CA VAL A 233 4.15 15.28 -4.30
C VAL A 233 3.28 16.44 -4.75
N HIS A 234 2.35 16.19 -5.67
CA HIS A 234 1.42 17.20 -6.18
C HIS A 234 0.14 16.55 -6.69
N PHE A 235 -0.89 17.36 -6.92
CA PHE A 235 -2.10 16.94 -7.61
C PHE A 235 -2.49 17.95 -8.69
N ILE A 236 -3.26 17.50 -9.67
CA ILE A 236 -3.88 18.30 -10.71
C ILE A 236 -5.38 18.07 -10.57
N SER A 237 -6.11 19.11 -10.18
CA SER A 237 -7.57 19.09 -10.16
C SER A 237 -8.11 19.86 -11.36
N HIS A 238 -9.20 19.36 -11.94
CA HIS A 238 -10.00 20.08 -12.93
C HIS A 238 -10.98 21.07 -12.28
N GLU A 239 -11.23 20.91 -10.99
CA GLU A 239 -12.07 21.79 -10.19
C GLU A 239 -11.18 22.74 -9.40
N LEU A 240 -11.53 24.03 -9.42
CA LEU A 240 -10.92 25.00 -8.53
C LEU A 240 -11.27 24.58 -7.09
N PRO A 241 -10.27 24.28 -6.23
CA PRO A 241 -10.56 23.98 -4.84
C PRO A 241 -11.32 25.16 -4.26
N GLU A 242 -12.43 24.88 -3.56
CA GLU A 242 -13.21 25.95 -2.93
C GLU A 242 -12.25 26.81 -2.11
N PRO A 243 -12.24 28.14 -2.32
CA PRO A 243 -11.40 29.01 -1.53
C PRO A 243 -11.79 28.77 -0.07
N ASN A 244 -10.85 28.24 0.72
CA ASN A 244 -10.95 28.26 2.16
C ASN A 244 -11.06 29.74 2.55
N LEU A 245 -12.28 30.27 2.63
CA LEU A 245 -12.56 31.55 3.24
C LEU A 245 -11.99 31.42 4.63
N SER A 246 -10.85 32.07 4.83
CA SER A 246 -10.16 31.98 6.11
C SER A 246 -11.16 32.40 7.19
N ARG A 247 -11.10 31.78 8.36
CA ARG A 247 -11.95 32.18 9.49
C ARG A 247 -11.86 33.69 9.74
N ASP A 248 -10.73 34.29 9.38
CA ASP A 248 -10.48 35.73 9.43
C ASP A 248 -11.26 36.53 8.37
N GLU A 249 -11.41 36.04 7.14
CA GLU A 249 -12.21 36.70 6.08
C GLU A 249 -13.71 36.59 6.34
N LEU A 250 -14.18 35.45 6.87
CA LEU A 250 -15.54 35.30 7.38
C LEU A 250 -15.77 36.24 8.56
N SER A 251 -14.80 36.37 9.48
CA SER A 251 -14.91 37.31 10.60
C SER A 251 -14.95 38.76 10.12
N ARG A 252 -14.14 39.12 9.12
CA ARG A 252 -14.16 40.46 8.50
C ARG A 252 -15.48 40.74 7.80
N SER A 253 -15.97 39.81 6.99
CA SER A 253 -17.26 39.95 6.30
C SER A 253 -18.42 40.11 7.29
N VAL A 254 -18.42 39.37 8.40
CA VAL A 254 -19.42 39.52 9.47
C VAL A 254 -19.29 40.87 10.19
N VAL A 255 -18.07 41.36 10.42
CA VAL A 255 -17.82 42.68 11.00
C VAL A 255 -18.29 43.79 10.07
N ASP A 256 -18.02 43.68 8.77
CA ASP A 256 -18.43 44.65 7.76
C ASP A 256 -19.96 44.66 7.58
N LEU A 257 -20.61 43.49 7.54
CA LEU A 257 -22.07 43.38 7.55
C LEU A 257 -22.68 43.99 8.82
N ARG A 258 -22.10 43.78 10.00
CA ARG A 258 -22.57 44.42 11.25
C ARG A 258 -22.45 45.95 11.16
N LYS A 259 -21.41 46.45 10.51
CA LYS A 259 -21.16 47.89 10.33
C LYS A 259 -22.18 48.51 9.37
N GLU A 260 -22.48 47.84 8.26
CA GLU A 260 -23.50 48.25 7.30
C GLU A 260 -24.91 48.23 7.92
N VAL A 261 -25.26 47.17 8.66
CA VAL A 261 -26.54 47.09 9.39
C VAL A 261 -26.64 48.20 10.43
N GLY A 262 -25.55 48.52 11.14
CA GLY A 262 -25.49 49.66 12.06
C GLY A 262 -25.73 51.00 11.37
N GLN A 263 -25.11 51.22 10.20
CA GLN A 263 -25.31 52.43 9.40
C GLN A 263 -26.74 52.54 8.86
N LEU A 264 -27.32 51.44 8.39
CA LEU A 264 -28.72 51.39 7.95
C LEU A 264 -29.67 51.74 9.09
N ARG A 265 -29.43 51.19 10.30
CA ARG A 265 -30.22 51.52 11.49
C ARG A 265 -30.13 53.01 11.84
N ILE A 266 -28.94 53.61 11.81
CA ILE A 266 -28.74 55.04 12.08
C ILE A 266 -29.46 55.90 11.03
N THR A 267 -29.41 55.50 9.75
CA THR A 267 -30.11 56.20 8.66
C THR A 267 -31.63 56.10 8.81
N LEU A 268 -32.15 54.93 9.18
CA LEU A 268 -33.57 54.71 9.44
C LEU A 268 -34.05 55.49 10.68
N GLU A 269 -33.26 55.57 11.76
CA GLU A 269 -33.57 56.39 12.93
C GLU A 269 -33.52 57.90 12.62
N LYS A 270 -32.66 58.34 11.68
CA LYS A 270 -32.66 59.72 11.17
C LYS A 270 -33.87 60.03 10.29
N GLN A 271 -34.34 59.09 9.49
CA GLN A 271 -35.54 59.25 8.66
C GLN A 271 -36.83 59.19 9.51
N GLY A 272 -36.87 58.37 10.56
CA GLY A 272 -37.98 58.31 11.51
C GLY A 272 -38.12 59.54 12.40
N ARG A 273 -37.07 60.38 12.52
CA ARG A 273 -37.09 61.64 13.28
C ARG A 273 -37.62 62.86 12.50
N LEU A 274 -38.00 62.69 11.23
CA LEU A 274 -38.54 63.74 10.37
C LEU A 274 -40.07 63.71 10.23
N ALA A 275 -40.75 62.88 11.03
CA ALA A 275 -42.21 62.87 11.15
C ALA A 275 -42.65 63.24 12.57
N LEU A 276 -42.45 64.50 12.94
CA LEU A 276 -43.21 65.22 13.97
C LEU A 276 -43.42 66.66 13.52
#